data_AF-A0AAN6LU29-F1
#
_entry.id   AF-A0AAN6LU29-F1
#
_cell.length_a   1.000
_cell.length_b   1.000
_cell.length_c   1.000
_cell.angle_alpha   90.00
_cell.angle_beta   90.00
_cell.angle_gamma   90.00
#
_symmetry.space_group_name_H-M   'P 1'
#
loop_
_entity.id
_entity.type
_entity.pdbx_description
1 polymer ?
#
loop_
_entity_poly.entity_id
_entity_poly.type
_entity_poly.pdbx_seq_one_letter_code
_entity_poly.pdbx_strand_id
1 'polypeptide(L)'
;MHTPGEYILLRRIGKVPWPALVCMDDMAPPRFLDKKPTGYWTLVLLIKRNPEYVYALRSDMIDFDPFGSAQKDDSELEHAYGMVLDEMDSPGSSLDHWRQLTDDSQSEYLPTPSPSPTVSSTIEIDSDDDEDIRIAKQMSLAELRTSSMKRAAVTTSEERPTKRPVPMPDHCFHFSDQRTEIGGKGKEKASLSKLDTSGHKLDRSDCIDGCLYVNPSTTKPPNKKACSLPDPRLHFFDQHHNISGKGKEKASQSRSDPGQGQLNDDDYIDGSLSESRDMVKVYVGEGDQEQEFLIPRCELDKRPSLSDPKIGCIITTADGTPQLSSPCLRSFPPDDFRFVAEFLSTGTFGLSVLEDDGLSNGLMFAECVAAWKIADRLVIEDLLDLIVVKIQQTLPWDRDDAWTLAKIVYETEGSPLKAYASMKGLVAEGVADNLLDLAVTQGEYFVEPLRELPELQRDVYKRLMERAEAKLAE
;
A
#
# COMPACT_ATOMS: atom_id res chain seq x y z
N MET A 1 19.03 -9.28 -6.93
CA MET A 1 18.67 -10.49 -6.15
C MET A 1 19.33 -10.26 -4.82
N HIS A 2 18.57 -10.20 -3.74
CA HIS A 2 19.14 -9.99 -2.42
C HIS A 2 19.92 -11.22 -1.98
N THR A 3 21.02 -10.98 -1.30
CA THR A 3 21.90 -12.02 -0.76
C THR A 3 21.54 -12.32 0.70
N PRO A 4 21.72 -13.56 1.19
CA PRO A 4 21.53 -13.83 2.61
C PRO A 4 22.40 -12.92 3.47
N GLY A 5 21.81 -12.33 4.51
CA GLY A 5 22.44 -11.35 5.40
C GLY A 5 22.18 -9.90 5.01
N GLU A 6 21.53 -9.66 3.87
CA GLU A 6 21.13 -8.32 3.44
C GLU A 6 19.87 -7.86 4.16
N TYR A 7 19.88 -6.61 4.62
CA TYR A 7 18.71 -5.95 5.19
C TYR A 7 17.81 -5.41 4.08
N ILE A 8 16.50 -5.59 4.24
CA ILE A 8 15.47 -5.14 3.32
C ILE A 8 14.29 -4.55 4.10
N LEU A 9 13.38 -3.87 3.40
CA LEU A 9 12.06 -3.53 3.91
C LEU A 9 11.02 -4.44 3.26
N LEU A 10 10.24 -5.15 4.08
CA LEU A 10 9.14 -5.99 3.63
C LEU A 10 7.86 -5.16 3.52
N ARG A 11 7.40 -4.91 2.29
CA ARG A 11 6.11 -4.26 2.00
C ARG A 11 5.00 -5.30 2.01
N ARG A 12 3.90 -5.02 2.73
CA ARG A 12 2.67 -5.81 2.66
C ARG A 12 1.50 -4.88 2.39
N ILE A 13 0.49 -5.36 1.67
CA ILE A 13 -0.70 -4.56 1.37
C ILE A 13 -1.34 -4.07 2.68
N GLY A 14 -1.56 -2.76 2.77
CA GLY A 14 -2.17 -2.11 3.92
C GLY A 14 -1.30 -2.03 5.18
N LYS A 15 0.00 -2.36 5.11
CA LYS A 15 0.95 -2.21 6.23
C LYS A 15 2.14 -1.37 5.82
N VAL A 16 2.69 -0.62 6.79
CA VAL A 16 3.95 0.12 6.61
C VAL A 16 5.08 -0.87 6.32
N PRO A 17 6.01 -0.56 5.39
CA PRO A 17 7.17 -1.41 5.14
C PRO A 17 7.98 -1.66 6.42
N TRP A 18 8.33 -2.93 6.67
CA TRP A 18 8.94 -3.34 7.93
C TRP A 18 10.35 -3.89 7.73
N PRO A 19 11.37 -3.51 8.55
CA PRO A 19 12.72 -4.04 8.42
C PRO A 19 12.80 -5.56 8.57
N ALA A 20 13.52 -6.20 7.64
CA ALA A 20 13.72 -7.63 7.63
C ALA A 20 15.14 -7.98 7.17
N LEU A 21 15.59 -9.18 7.54
CA LEU A 21 16.87 -9.75 7.10
C LEU A 21 16.59 -10.91 6.13
N VAL A 22 17.30 -10.98 5.02
CA VAL A 22 17.24 -12.14 4.12
C VAL A 22 17.98 -13.31 4.75
N CYS A 23 17.29 -14.42 4.96
CA CYS A 23 17.82 -15.59 5.66
C CYS A 23 18.09 -16.77 4.73
N MET A 24 18.99 -17.65 5.14
CA MET A 24 19.16 -18.97 4.56
C MET A 24 18.13 -19.95 5.15
N ASP A 25 17.75 -20.97 4.39
CA ASP A 25 16.78 -22.00 4.82
C ASP A 25 17.21 -22.72 6.13
N ASP A 26 18.52 -22.78 6.43
CA ASP A 26 19.05 -23.42 7.65
C ASP A 26 18.85 -22.60 8.94
N MET A 27 18.49 -21.32 8.84
CA MET A 27 18.19 -20.47 10.00
C MET A 27 16.78 -20.69 10.52
N ALA A 28 15.84 -21.08 9.66
CA ALA A 28 14.46 -21.27 10.07
C ALA A 28 14.33 -22.55 10.92
N PRO A 29 13.47 -22.52 11.96
CA PRO A 29 13.14 -23.72 12.71
C PRO A 29 12.62 -24.83 11.77
N PRO A 30 12.92 -26.12 12.01
CA PRO A 30 12.48 -27.21 11.14
C PRO A 30 10.96 -27.21 10.88
N ARG A 31 10.17 -26.90 11.92
CA ARG A 31 8.69 -26.77 11.87
C ARG A 31 8.18 -25.69 10.89
N PHE A 32 9.03 -24.73 10.54
CA PHE A 32 8.70 -23.64 9.62
C PHE A 32 9.00 -24.04 8.17
N LEU A 33 10.04 -24.86 7.95
CA LEU A 33 10.40 -25.38 6.63
C LEU A 33 9.33 -26.30 6.04
N ASP A 34 8.62 -27.05 6.89
CA ASP A 34 7.49 -27.89 6.47
C ASP A 34 6.33 -27.08 5.83
N LYS A 35 6.27 -25.77 6.09
CA LYS A 35 5.24 -24.86 5.57
C LYS A 35 5.72 -24.05 4.35
N LYS A 36 6.86 -24.41 3.75
CA LYS A 36 7.42 -23.68 2.61
C LYS A 36 6.41 -23.62 1.46
N PRO A 37 6.00 -22.42 1.03
CA PRO A 37 5.11 -22.27 -0.11
C PRO A 37 5.70 -22.84 -1.40
N THR A 38 4.85 -23.35 -2.29
CA THR A 38 5.27 -23.68 -3.66
C THR A 38 5.56 -22.39 -4.44
N GLY A 39 6.74 -22.30 -5.07
CA GLY A 39 7.16 -21.15 -5.90
C GLY A 39 8.51 -20.55 -5.52
N TYR A 40 8.80 -19.37 -6.06
CA TYR A 40 10.02 -18.62 -5.76
C TYR A 40 9.78 -17.66 -4.59
N TRP A 41 9.99 -18.15 -3.39
CA TRP A 41 9.86 -17.39 -2.15
C TRP A 41 11.21 -17.25 -1.47
N THR A 42 11.46 -16.08 -0.90
CA THR A 42 12.66 -15.80 -0.10
C THR A 42 12.30 -15.88 1.37
N LEU A 43 13.07 -16.63 2.16
CA LEU A 43 12.93 -16.64 3.61
C LEU A 43 13.50 -15.34 4.16
N VAL A 44 12.72 -14.61 4.95
CA VAL A 44 13.13 -13.38 5.61
C VAL A 44 12.79 -13.44 7.09
N LEU A 45 13.62 -12.84 7.93
CA LEU A 45 13.37 -12.65 9.36
C LEU A 45 12.88 -11.22 9.58
N LEU A 46 11.61 -11.05 9.95
CA LEU A 46 11.08 -9.75 10.36
C LEU A 46 11.69 -9.33 11.68
N ILE A 47 12.30 -8.15 11.69
CA ILE A 47 13.01 -7.61 12.84
C ILE A 47 12.00 -6.88 13.71
N LYS A 48 11.55 -7.55 14.77
CA LYS A 48 10.61 -7.04 15.76
C LYS A 48 11.17 -7.32 17.14
N ARG A 49 10.46 -6.86 18.18
CA ARG A 49 10.75 -7.26 19.57
C ARG A 49 10.88 -8.78 19.74
N ASN A 50 10.03 -9.53 19.04
CA ASN A 50 10.14 -10.98 18.89
C ASN A 50 10.33 -11.30 17.40
N PRO A 51 11.54 -11.65 16.95
CA PRO A 51 11.82 -11.90 15.55
C PRO A 51 10.93 -13.02 14.96
N GLU A 52 10.45 -12.82 13.74
CA GLU A 52 9.47 -13.71 13.10
C GLU A 52 9.91 -14.11 11.69
N TYR A 53 10.03 -15.42 11.42
CA TYR A 53 10.33 -15.91 10.08
C TYR A 53 9.10 -15.84 9.17
N VAL A 54 9.29 -15.34 7.94
CA VAL A 54 8.25 -15.20 6.92
C VAL A 54 8.83 -15.53 5.54
N TYR A 55 8.04 -16.13 4.67
CA TYR A 55 8.33 -16.19 3.24
C TYR A 55 7.78 -14.94 2.53
N ALA A 56 8.63 -14.27 1.75
CA ALA A 56 8.27 -13.08 0.99
C ALA A 56 8.48 -13.31 -0.52
N LEU A 57 7.63 -12.67 -1.33
CA LEU A 57 7.88 -12.55 -2.77
C LEU A 57 8.92 -11.46 -3.01
N ARG A 58 9.66 -11.58 -4.10
CA ARG A 58 10.64 -10.56 -4.49
C ARG A 58 10.02 -9.20 -4.78
N SER A 59 8.75 -9.16 -5.22
CA SER A 59 7.98 -7.92 -5.41
C SER A 59 7.74 -7.16 -4.11
N ASP A 60 7.78 -7.87 -2.98
CA ASP A 60 7.44 -7.34 -1.67
C ASP A 60 8.70 -6.86 -0.91
N MET A 61 9.88 -7.07 -1.49
CA MET A 61 11.18 -6.74 -0.90
C MET A 61 11.68 -5.42 -1.49
N ILE A 62 11.95 -4.44 -0.64
CA ILE A 62 12.51 -3.13 -1.00
C ILE A 62 13.90 -3.03 -0.35
N ASP A 63 14.85 -2.37 -1.00
CA ASP A 63 16.18 -2.12 -0.43
C ASP A 63 16.05 -1.32 0.88
N PHE A 64 16.78 -1.75 1.92
CA PHE A 64 16.81 -1.01 3.19
C PHE A 64 17.70 0.22 3.05
N ASP A 65 17.13 1.41 3.31
CA ASP A 65 17.87 2.67 3.37
C ASP A 65 18.17 3.04 4.83
N PRO A 66 19.45 2.98 5.28
CA PRO A 66 19.82 3.33 6.65
C PRO A 66 19.63 4.82 6.96
N PHE A 67 19.49 5.67 5.94
CA PHE A 67 19.23 7.10 6.08
C PHE A 67 17.74 7.45 5.88
N GLY A 68 16.91 6.45 5.56
CA GLY A 68 15.47 6.61 5.44
C GLY A 68 14.87 7.04 6.78
N SER A 69 13.99 8.04 6.76
CA SER A 69 13.25 8.42 7.96
C SER A 69 12.23 7.33 8.28
N ALA A 70 12.44 6.60 9.38
CA ALA A 70 11.36 5.80 9.96
C ALA A 70 10.12 6.69 10.16
N GLN A 71 8.93 6.15 9.86
CA GLN A 71 7.70 6.90 10.11
C GLN A 71 7.63 7.27 11.59
N LYS A 72 7.55 8.57 11.88
CA LYS A 72 7.69 9.14 13.25
C LYS A 72 6.59 8.73 14.23
N ASP A 73 5.55 8.05 13.76
CA ASP A 73 4.35 7.76 14.54
C ASP A 73 4.27 6.31 15.04
N ASP A 74 5.22 5.44 14.67
CA ASP A 74 5.26 4.04 15.12
C ASP A 74 6.54 3.74 15.91
N SER A 75 6.42 3.71 17.25
CA SER A 75 7.53 3.44 18.15
C SER A 75 8.11 2.02 18.01
N GLU A 76 7.31 1.04 17.59
CA GLU A 76 7.80 -0.32 17.37
C GLU A 76 8.64 -0.39 16.09
N LEU A 77 8.20 0.32 15.05
CA LEU A 77 8.95 0.45 13.80
C LEU A 77 10.27 1.20 14.04
N GLU A 78 10.24 2.32 14.78
CA GLU A 78 11.44 3.07 15.15
C GLU A 78 12.44 2.19 15.91
N HIS A 79 11.97 1.39 16.87
CA HIS A 79 12.80 0.42 17.58
C HIS A 79 13.38 -0.66 16.66
N ALA A 80 12.59 -1.19 15.72
CA ALA A 80 13.07 -2.16 14.74
C ALA A 80 14.16 -1.59 13.83
N TYR A 81 14.02 -0.35 13.37
CA TYR A 81 15.06 0.38 12.63
C TYR A 81 16.31 0.57 13.49
N GLY A 82 16.16 0.97 14.74
CA GLY A 82 17.27 1.10 15.69
C GLY A 82 18.06 -0.20 15.83
N MET A 83 17.38 -1.34 16.00
CA MET A 83 18.02 -2.65 16.07
C MET A 83 18.82 -3.00 14.81
N VAL A 84 18.32 -2.66 13.61
CA VAL A 84 19.05 -2.88 12.36
C VAL A 84 20.30 -2.02 12.30
N LEU A 85 20.18 -0.73 12.63
CA LEU A 85 21.30 0.21 12.59
C LEU A 85 22.40 -0.17 13.59
N ASP A 86 22.03 -0.51 14.84
CA ASP A 86 22.96 -0.95 15.88
C ASP A 86 23.74 -2.22 15.46
N GLU A 87 23.07 -3.15 14.77
CA GLU A 87 23.72 -4.36 14.26
C GLU A 87 24.56 -4.10 13.00
N MET A 88 24.14 -3.17 12.13
CA MET A 88 24.95 -2.76 10.97
C MET A 88 26.27 -2.08 11.38
N ASP A 89 26.28 -1.37 12.51
CA ASP A 89 27.48 -0.76 13.08
C ASP A 89 28.38 -1.77 13.82
N SER A 90 27.86 -2.98 14.09
CA SER A 90 28.61 -4.03 14.76
C SER A 90 29.55 -4.73 13.76
N PRO A 91 30.83 -4.96 14.10
CA PRO A 91 31.82 -5.57 13.20
C PRO A 91 31.60 -7.08 12.95
N GLY A 92 30.47 -7.63 13.40
CA GLY A 92 30.10 -9.04 13.31
C GLY A 92 29.39 -9.39 12.00
N SER A 93 29.25 -10.70 11.75
CA SER A 93 28.36 -11.22 10.71
C SER A 93 26.92 -11.02 11.18
N SER A 94 26.17 -10.16 10.48
CA SER A 94 24.76 -9.85 10.81
C SER A 94 23.93 -11.13 10.99
N LEU A 95 24.15 -12.13 10.15
CA LEU A 95 23.44 -13.41 10.20
C LEU A 95 23.64 -14.18 11.50
N ASP A 96 24.85 -14.15 12.07
CA ASP A 96 25.17 -14.93 13.27
C ASP A 96 24.52 -14.31 14.51
N HIS A 97 24.46 -12.97 14.57
CA HIS A 97 23.72 -12.25 15.61
C HIS A 97 22.25 -12.67 15.63
N TRP A 98 21.58 -12.56 14.48
CA TRP A 98 20.16 -12.87 14.38
C TRP A 98 19.88 -14.36 14.62
N ARG A 99 20.78 -15.25 14.19
CA ARG A 99 20.69 -16.69 14.49
C ARG A 99 20.68 -16.91 16.00
N GLN A 100 21.67 -16.37 16.71
CA GLN A 100 21.78 -16.50 18.17
C GLN A 100 20.54 -15.95 18.88
N LEU A 101 20.05 -14.78 18.46
CA LEU A 101 18.85 -14.16 19.03
C LEU A 101 17.60 -15.04 18.85
N THR A 102 17.45 -15.67 17.68
CA THR A 102 16.32 -16.58 17.43
C THR A 102 16.44 -17.95 18.09
N ASP A 103 17.66 -18.42 18.36
CA ASP A 103 17.92 -19.67 19.07
C ASP A 103 17.62 -19.52 20.57
N ASP A 104 18.06 -18.42 21.17
CA ASP A 104 17.81 -18.12 22.58
C ASP A 104 16.29 -18.02 22.86
N SER A 105 15.56 -17.36 21.96
CA SER A 105 14.10 -17.21 22.04
C SER A 105 13.34 -18.54 21.89
N GLN A 106 13.91 -19.55 21.24
CA GLN A 106 13.28 -20.86 21.07
C GLN A 106 13.48 -21.79 22.26
N SER A 107 14.59 -21.62 22.99
CA SER A 107 14.90 -22.45 24.15
C SER A 107 13.84 -22.35 25.25
N GLU A 108 13.16 -21.20 25.35
CA GLU A 108 12.14 -20.91 26.36
C GLU A 108 10.81 -21.68 26.14
N TYR A 109 10.57 -22.19 24.93
CA TYR A 109 9.33 -22.88 24.57
C TYR A 109 9.40 -24.41 24.61
N LEU A 110 10.56 -25.00 24.91
CA LEU A 110 10.61 -26.44 25.15
C LEU A 110 10.05 -26.71 26.56
N PRO A 111 8.88 -27.38 26.68
CA PRO A 111 8.34 -27.72 27.98
C PRO A 111 9.39 -28.56 28.71
N THR A 112 9.91 -28.01 29.81
CA THR A 112 10.88 -28.70 30.66
C THR A 112 10.28 -30.08 30.95
N PRO A 113 10.92 -31.18 30.50
CA PRO A 113 10.37 -32.51 30.72
C PRO A 113 10.13 -32.66 32.21
N SER A 114 8.87 -32.90 32.57
CA SER A 114 8.41 -32.98 33.96
C SER A 114 9.38 -33.87 34.74
N PRO A 115 10.02 -33.36 35.81
CA PRO A 115 11.09 -34.07 36.49
C PRO A 115 10.53 -35.35 37.08
N SER A 116 10.86 -36.48 36.47
CA SER A 116 10.62 -37.79 37.06
C SER A 116 11.50 -37.89 38.32
N PRO A 117 10.93 -38.22 39.50
CA PRO A 117 11.66 -38.21 40.76
C PRO A 117 12.66 -39.37 40.75
N THR A 118 13.93 -39.06 40.44
CA THR A 118 15.02 -40.03 40.49
C THR A 118 16.03 -39.62 41.56
N VAL A 119 16.44 -40.63 42.29
CA VAL A 119 16.99 -40.60 43.63
C VAL A 119 18.41 -40.04 43.65
N SER A 120 18.63 -39.15 44.62
CA SER A 120 19.89 -38.71 45.22
C SER A 120 21.11 -39.60 44.94
N SER A 121 22.09 -39.06 44.20
CA SER A 121 23.49 -39.48 44.32
C SER A 121 24.34 -38.27 44.66
N THR A 122 24.68 -38.17 45.94
CA THR A 122 25.59 -37.21 46.55
C THR A 122 26.99 -37.40 45.95
N ILE A 123 27.47 -36.41 45.20
CA ILE A 123 28.89 -36.28 44.86
C ILE A 123 29.36 -35.01 45.54
N GLU A 124 30.08 -35.19 46.65
CA GLU A 124 30.83 -34.14 47.32
C GLU A 124 32.02 -33.77 46.42
N ILE A 125 31.92 -32.64 45.74
CA ILE A 125 33.06 -31.98 45.10
C ILE A 125 33.47 -30.86 46.05
N ASP A 126 34.49 -31.17 46.84
CA ASP A 126 35.20 -30.27 47.74
C ASP A 126 35.96 -29.25 46.87
N SER A 127 35.41 -28.04 46.71
CA SER A 127 35.97 -26.95 45.93
C SER A 127 35.99 -25.70 46.79
N ASP A 128 37.15 -25.42 47.37
CA ASP A 128 37.48 -24.34 48.33
C ASP A 128 37.29 -22.90 47.77
N ASP A 129 36.78 -22.74 46.54
CA ASP A 129 36.59 -21.45 45.86
C ASP A 129 35.21 -20.80 46.10
N ASP A 130 34.29 -21.47 46.80
CA ASP A 130 32.90 -21.00 46.95
C ASP A 130 32.72 -19.93 48.05
N GLU A 131 33.68 -19.83 48.99
CA GLU A 131 33.62 -18.85 50.09
C GLU A 131 33.98 -17.44 49.59
N ASP A 132 34.96 -17.32 48.69
CA ASP A 132 35.37 -16.03 48.11
C ASP A 132 34.28 -15.43 47.21
N ILE A 133 33.55 -16.27 46.47
CA ILE A 133 32.41 -15.85 45.66
C ILE A 133 31.25 -15.38 46.56
N ARG A 134 31.03 -16.05 47.71
CA ARG A 134 30.04 -15.63 48.70
C ARG A 134 30.36 -14.27 49.31
N ILE A 135 31.62 -14.04 49.68
CA ILE A 135 32.08 -12.78 50.27
C ILE A 135 31.98 -11.64 49.24
N ALA A 136 32.40 -11.86 47.99
CA ALA A 136 32.31 -10.86 46.92
C ALA A 136 30.85 -10.45 46.63
N LYS A 137 29.93 -11.41 46.64
CA LYS A 137 28.50 -11.15 46.43
C LYS A 137 27.87 -10.37 47.60
N GLN A 138 28.31 -10.63 48.83
CA GLN A 138 27.87 -9.87 50.01
C GLN A 138 28.39 -8.43 50.00
N MET A 139 29.64 -8.21 49.59
CA MET A 139 30.25 -6.88 49.48
C MET A 139 29.55 -6.02 48.41
N SER A 140 29.27 -6.59 47.23
CA SER A 140 28.55 -5.89 46.15
C SER A 140 27.13 -5.46 46.57
N LEU A 141 26.42 -6.27 47.36
CA LEU A 141 25.09 -5.91 47.85
C LEU A 141 25.10 -4.84 48.94
N ALA A 142 26.17 -4.75 49.74
CA ALA A 142 26.32 -3.68 50.72
C ALA A 142 26.58 -2.32 50.05
N GLU A 143 27.35 -2.29 48.96
CA GLU A 143 27.70 -1.07 48.22
C GLU A 143 26.51 -0.48 47.43
N LEU A 144 25.62 -1.33 46.93
CA LEU A 144 24.35 -0.92 46.31
C LEU A 144 23.39 -0.24 47.30
N ARG A 145 23.42 -0.63 48.57
CA ARG A 145 22.57 -0.02 49.60
C ARG A 145 23.05 1.36 50.03
N THR A 146 24.36 1.61 50.05
CA THR A 146 24.92 2.91 50.46
C THR A 146 24.85 3.95 49.34
N SER A 147 24.98 3.52 48.08
CA SER A 147 24.86 4.38 46.90
C SER A 147 23.42 4.86 46.64
N SER A 148 22.40 4.07 46.99
CA SER A 148 20.99 4.46 46.85
C SER A 148 20.56 5.60 47.81
N MET A 149 21.24 5.80 48.94
CA MET A 149 20.88 6.87 49.90
C MET A 149 21.52 8.23 49.58
N LYS A 150 22.54 8.29 48.72
CA LYS A 150 23.27 9.54 48.46
C LYS A 150 22.71 10.40 47.31
N ARG A 151 21.71 9.92 46.57
CA ARG A 151 21.11 10.64 45.42
C ARG A 151 19.85 11.46 45.74
N ALA A 152 19.40 11.50 47.00
CA ALA A 152 18.15 12.17 47.38
C ALA A 152 18.32 13.60 47.95
N ALA A 153 19.50 14.21 47.89
CA ALA A 153 19.71 15.53 48.51
C ALA A 153 20.62 16.46 47.70
N VAL A 154 20.19 16.84 46.49
CA VAL A 154 20.64 18.08 45.84
C VAL A 154 19.43 18.70 45.13
N THR A 155 18.64 19.44 45.90
CA THR A 155 17.62 20.35 45.38
C THR A 155 18.18 21.75 45.51
N THR A 156 18.73 22.30 44.42
CA THR A 156 19.06 23.72 44.31
C THR A 156 18.17 24.34 43.24
N SER A 157 17.35 25.26 43.72
CA SER A 157 16.48 26.18 43.01
C SER A 157 17.23 27.05 42.02
N GLU A 158 16.70 27.19 40.80
CA GLU A 158 17.10 28.28 39.91
C GLU A 158 15.89 28.87 39.18
N GLU A 159 15.94 30.19 39.02
CA GLU A 159 14.86 31.13 38.76
C GLU A 159 14.27 31.05 37.35
N ARG A 160 12.96 31.33 37.28
CA ARG A 160 12.17 31.36 36.05
C ARG A 160 11.96 32.82 35.61
N PRO A 161 12.45 33.27 34.43
CA PRO A 161 12.05 34.54 33.87
C PRO A 161 10.78 34.38 33.02
N THR A 162 9.75 35.14 33.39
CA THR A 162 8.46 35.30 32.72
C THR A 162 8.63 35.99 31.36
N LYS A 163 8.32 35.27 30.27
CA LYS A 163 8.11 35.86 28.93
C LYS A 163 6.62 36.08 28.65
N ARG A 164 6.31 37.28 28.16
CA ARG A 164 4.98 37.75 27.73
C ARG A 164 4.49 37.00 26.47
N PRO A 165 3.17 36.83 26.29
CA PRO A 165 2.59 36.31 25.05
C PRO A 165 2.47 37.43 23.99
N VAL A 166 2.89 37.11 22.77
CA VAL A 166 2.59 37.88 21.55
C VAL A 166 1.41 37.18 20.85
N PRO A 167 0.38 37.91 20.38
CA PRO A 167 -0.79 37.31 19.76
C PRO A 167 -0.49 36.95 18.30
N MET A 168 -0.74 35.69 17.93
CA MET A 168 -0.81 35.29 16.52
C MET A 168 -2.19 35.63 15.95
N PRO A 169 -2.27 36.15 14.71
CA PRO A 169 -3.54 36.34 14.03
C PRO A 169 -4.05 35.03 13.42
N ASP A 170 -5.30 34.70 13.73
CA ASP A 170 -6.10 33.68 13.05
C ASP A 170 -6.31 34.07 11.59
N HIS A 171 -5.71 33.31 10.68
CA HIS A 171 -6.12 33.25 9.27
C HIS A 171 -6.56 31.83 8.94
N CYS A 172 -7.81 31.52 9.27
CA CYS A 172 -8.57 30.47 8.60
C CYS A 172 -8.81 30.89 7.14
N PHE A 173 -8.19 30.20 6.18
CA PHE A 173 -8.62 30.26 4.79
C PHE A 173 -9.72 29.24 4.55
N HIS A 174 -10.94 29.74 4.40
CA HIS A 174 -12.02 29.03 3.73
C HIS A 174 -11.62 28.79 2.27
N PHE A 175 -11.54 27.52 1.85
CA PHE A 175 -11.62 27.14 0.44
C PHE A 175 -12.99 27.61 -0.08
N SER A 176 -12.97 28.60 -0.97
CA SER A 176 -14.17 29.11 -1.62
C SER A 176 -14.42 28.29 -2.88
N ASP A 177 -15.49 27.50 -2.87
CA ASP A 177 -16.19 27.03 -4.07
C ASP A 177 -16.54 28.23 -4.96
N GLN A 178 -15.82 28.42 -6.07
CA GLN A 178 -16.29 29.28 -7.15
C GLN A 178 -17.13 28.46 -8.11
N ARG A 179 -18.39 28.22 -7.72
CA ARG A 179 -19.44 27.83 -8.65
C ARG A 179 -19.90 29.07 -9.40
N THR A 180 -19.61 29.11 -10.70
CA THR A 180 -20.05 30.17 -11.61
C THR A 180 -21.55 30.06 -11.83
N GLU A 181 -22.35 30.84 -11.10
CA GLU A 181 -23.79 30.98 -11.37
C GLU A 181 -24.06 32.15 -12.32
N ILE A 182 -24.51 31.78 -13.52
CA ILE A 182 -25.16 32.67 -14.48
C ILE A 182 -26.62 32.85 -14.04
N GLY A 183 -26.94 34.07 -13.59
CA GLY A 183 -28.21 34.74 -13.85
C GLY A 183 -29.45 34.38 -13.02
N GLY A 184 -30.10 35.41 -12.45
CA GLY A 184 -31.52 35.28 -12.07
C GLY A 184 -31.98 36.28 -11.01
N LYS A 185 -32.45 37.45 -11.42
CA LYS A 185 -33.19 38.39 -10.56
C LYS A 185 -34.53 37.76 -10.14
N GLY A 186 -34.79 37.69 -8.84
CA GLY A 186 -36.11 37.36 -8.31
C GLY A 186 -36.22 37.71 -6.83
N LYS A 187 -36.84 38.86 -6.52
CA LYS A 187 -37.24 39.24 -5.17
C LYS A 187 -38.52 38.49 -4.82
N GLU A 188 -38.54 37.72 -3.75
CA GLU A 188 -39.76 37.57 -2.96
C GLU A 188 -39.46 37.16 -1.51
N LYS A 189 -40.15 37.84 -0.60
CA LYS A 189 -40.08 37.65 0.85
C LYS A 189 -41.16 36.65 1.24
N ALA A 190 -40.83 35.60 2.00
CA ALA A 190 -41.80 34.91 2.84
C ALA A 190 -41.12 34.14 3.98
N SER A 191 -41.40 34.62 5.20
CA SER A 191 -41.83 33.87 6.38
C SER A 191 -41.16 32.53 6.72
N LEU A 192 -40.24 32.55 7.70
CA LEU A 192 -39.85 31.38 8.48
C LEU A 192 -40.87 31.12 9.60
N SER A 193 -41.52 29.96 9.56
CA SER A 193 -42.23 29.36 10.70
C SER A 193 -41.39 28.25 11.32
N LYS A 194 -41.33 28.29 12.65
CA LYS A 194 -40.79 27.32 13.60
C LYS A 194 -41.28 25.89 13.33
N LEU A 195 -40.44 24.89 13.60
CA LEU A 195 -40.89 23.64 14.21
C LEU A 195 -39.74 22.94 14.94
N ASP A 196 -39.92 22.84 16.26
CA ASP A 196 -39.28 21.90 17.17
C ASP A 196 -39.60 20.45 16.78
N THR A 197 -38.67 19.52 16.93
CA THR A 197 -39.02 18.20 17.49
C THR A 197 -37.82 17.53 18.17
N SER A 198 -37.97 17.34 19.48
CA SER A 198 -37.38 16.31 20.34
C SER A 198 -37.24 14.95 19.64
N GLY A 199 -36.18 14.16 19.82
CA GLY A 199 -35.71 13.64 21.10
C GLY A 199 -36.33 12.26 21.36
N HIS A 200 -35.56 11.18 21.16
CA HIS A 200 -35.84 9.87 21.75
C HIS A 200 -34.54 9.10 22.02
N LYS A 201 -34.20 9.02 23.30
CA LYS A 201 -33.34 7.99 23.89
C LYS A 201 -34.12 6.67 23.88
N LEU A 202 -33.46 5.57 23.52
CA LEU A 202 -33.74 4.26 24.10
C LEU A 202 -32.44 3.50 24.38
N ASP A 203 -32.53 2.77 25.48
CA ASP A 203 -31.51 2.18 26.32
C ASP A 203 -31.32 0.69 25.97
N ARG A 204 -30.12 0.17 26.24
CA ARG A 204 -29.76 -1.20 26.69
C ARG A 204 -30.42 -2.45 26.06
N SER A 205 -29.59 -3.43 25.68
CA SER A 205 -29.42 -4.66 26.49
C SER A 205 -28.42 -5.65 25.87
N ASP A 206 -27.60 -6.22 26.75
CA ASP A 206 -26.69 -7.36 26.60
C ASP A 206 -27.39 -8.69 26.21
N CYS A 207 -26.66 -9.57 25.51
CA CYS A 207 -26.77 -11.06 25.45
C CYS A 207 -25.44 -11.58 24.84
N ILE A 208 -24.47 -12.08 25.63
CA ILE A 208 -24.23 -13.47 26.09
C ILE A 208 -23.88 -14.50 24.98
N ASP A 209 -22.70 -15.08 25.17
CA ASP A 209 -22.05 -16.31 24.70
C ASP A 209 -22.88 -17.40 23.98
N GLY A 210 -22.25 -17.99 22.96
CA GLY A 210 -22.69 -19.24 22.33
C GLY A 210 -21.73 -19.81 21.29
N CYS A 211 -20.53 -20.21 21.72
CA CYS A 211 -19.60 -21.01 20.90
C CYS A 211 -20.19 -22.38 20.58
N LEU A 212 -20.31 -22.73 19.29
CA LEU A 212 -20.40 -24.12 18.84
C LEU A 212 -19.41 -24.36 17.68
N TYR A 213 -18.44 -25.21 17.96
CA TYR A 213 -17.54 -25.83 16.99
C TYR A 213 -18.34 -26.66 15.99
N VAL A 214 -18.17 -26.40 14.70
CA VAL A 214 -18.64 -27.27 13.61
C VAL A 214 -17.43 -27.73 12.80
N ASN A 215 -17.22 -29.05 12.79
CA ASN A 215 -16.20 -29.73 11.97
C ASN A 215 -16.52 -29.61 10.47
N PRO A 216 -15.54 -29.28 9.60
CA PRO A 216 -15.73 -29.45 8.17
C PRO A 216 -15.38 -30.88 7.74
N SER A 217 -16.39 -31.58 7.25
CA SER A 217 -16.27 -32.86 6.56
C SER A 217 -15.76 -32.63 5.13
N THR A 218 -14.88 -33.51 4.68
CA THR A 218 -14.28 -33.56 3.35
C THR A 218 -15.32 -33.70 2.23
N THR A 219 -15.54 -32.65 1.45
CA THR A 219 -16.29 -32.72 0.18
C THR A 219 -15.40 -32.33 -1.00
N LYS A 220 -15.46 -33.17 -2.04
CA LYS A 220 -14.71 -33.05 -3.31
C LYS A 220 -14.99 -31.70 -4.00
N PRO A 221 -14.01 -31.11 -4.70
CA PRO A 221 -14.25 -29.89 -5.47
C PRO A 221 -15.13 -30.18 -6.69
N PRO A 222 -16.13 -29.33 -6.99
CA PRO A 222 -16.91 -29.41 -8.21
C PRO A 222 -16.13 -28.89 -9.42
N ASN A 223 -16.48 -29.46 -10.57
CA ASN A 223 -15.90 -29.23 -11.88
C ASN A 223 -16.04 -27.75 -12.30
N LYS A 224 -14.91 -27.05 -12.49
CA LYS A 224 -14.89 -25.66 -12.98
C LYS A 224 -15.42 -25.61 -14.41
N LYS A 225 -16.64 -25.08 -14.61
CA LYS A 225 -17.10 -24.62 -15.92
C LYS A 225 -16.42 -23.27 -16.21
N ALA A 226 -15.81 -23.15 -17.38
CA ALA A 226 -15.18 -21.92 -17.83
C ALA A 226 -16.25 -20.86 -18.10
N CYS A 227 -16.11 -19.67 -17.49
CA CYS A 227 -16.86 -18.48 -17.89
C CYS A 227 -16.37 -18.05 -19.27
N SER A 228 -17.12 -18.36 -20.33
CA SER A 228 -16.88 -17.85 -21.67
C SER A 228 -17.64 -16.54 -21.86
N LEU A 229 -17.02 -15.43 -21.47
CA LEU A 229 -17.39 -14.10 -21.96
C LEU A 229 -16.57 -13.81 -23.23
N PRO A 230 -17.11 -13.05 -24.21
CA PRO A 230 -16.40 -12.71 -25.43
C PRO A 230 -15.16 -11.86 -25.12
N ASP A 231 -14.00 -12.33 -25.58
CA ASP A 231 -12.66 -11.76 -25.41
C ASP A 231 -12.53 -10.41 -26.17
N PRO A 232 -12.41 -9.26 -25.49
CA PRO A 232 -12.04 -8.00 -26.14
C PRO A 232 -10.52 -7.95 -26.20
N ARG A 233 -9.91 -8.68 -27.15
CA ARG A 233 -8.46 -8.58 -27.37
C ARG A 233 -8.10 -7.18 -27.85
N LEU A 234 -7.39 -6.46 -26.98
CA LEU A 234 -6.47 -5.38 -27.31
C LEU A 234 -5.46 -5.87 -28.36
N HIS A 235 -5.79 -5.69 -29.64
CA HIS A 235 -4.84 -5.63 -30.73
C HIS A 235 -4.37 -4.17 -30.88
N PHE A 236 -3.56 -3.71 -29.95
CA PHE A 236 -2.77 -2.48 -30.13
C PHE A 236 -1.36 -2.76 -29.66
N PHE A 237 -0.53 -3.27 -30.58
CA PHE A 237 0.92 -3.05 -30.72
C PHE A 237 1.44 -4.05 -31.76
N ASP A 238 1.39 -3.68 -33.05
CA ASP A 238 2.46 -3.89 -34.04
C ASP A 238 1.95 -3.48 -35.42
N GLN A 239 2.44 -2.36 -35.98
CA GLN A 239 2.50 -2.14 -37.43
C GLN A 239 3.29 -0.89 -37.80
N HIS A 240 4.61 -1.07 -37.97
CA HIS A 240 5.37 -0.32 -38.96
C HIS A 240 5.96 -1.30 -39.96
N HIS A 241 5.25 -1.56 -41.07
CA HIS A 241 5.90 -1.86 -42.35
C HIS A 241 5.00 -1.45 -43.52
N ASN A 242 5.61 -0.66 -44.41
CA ASN A 242 5.22 -0.37 -45.78
C ASN A 242 4.45 -1.51 -46.46
N ILE A 243 3.45 -1.17 -47.29
CA ILE A 243 3.40 -1.58 -48.70
C ILE A 243 2.35 -0.75 -49.46
N SER A 244 2.87 -0.15 -50.52
CA SER A 244 2.22 0.49 -51.66
C SER A 244 1.13 -0.38 -52.29
N GLY A 245 0.01 0.25 -52.65
CA GLY A 245 -1.17 -0.42 -53.15
C GLY A 245 -1.10 -0.97 -54.58
N LYS A 246 -2.10 -1.78 -54.93
CA LYS A 246 -2.96 -1.67 -56.12
C LYS A 246 -3.89 -2.88 -56.25
N GLY A 247 -5.19 -2.62 -56.17
CA GLY A 247 -6.28 -3.18 -56.98
C GLY A 247 -6.47 -4.70 -57.11
N LYS A 248 -7.68 -5.19 -56.82
CA LYS A 248 -8.76 -5.35 -57.82
C LYS A 248 -10.00 -5.97 -57.19
N GLU A 249 -11.14 -5.42 -57.58
CA GLU A 249 -12.49 -5.92 -57.40
C GLU A 249 -12.62 -7.41 -57.76
N LYS A 250 -13.36 -8.17 -56.95
CA LYS A 250 -14.40 -9.08 -57.44
C LYS A 250 -15.55 -9.15 -56.44
N ALA A 251 -16.70 -8.66 -56.90
CA ALA A 251 -17.99 -8.85 -56.27
C ALA A 251 -18.37 -10.34 -56.28
N SER A 252 -18.88 -10.83 -55.15
CA SER A 252 -19.68 -12.05 -55.07
C SER A 252 -20.73 -11.83 -53.98
N GLN A 253 -21.93 -11.46 -54.44
CA GLN A 253 -23.15 -11.40 -53.65
C GLN A 253 -23.52 -12.81 -53.19
N SER A 254 -23.50 -13.02 -51.88
CA SER A 254 -24.17 -14.13 -51.20
C SER A 254 -25.15 -13.51 -50.20
N ARG A 255 -26.41 -13.38 -50.63
CA ARG A 255 -27.54 -13.08 -49.75
C ARG A 255 -27.87 -14.35 -48.97
N SER A 256 -27.46 -14.40 -47.72
CA SER A 256 -28.01 -15.34 -46.72
C SER A 256 -28.81 -14.53 -45.70
N ASP A 257 -30.09 -14.85 -45.60
CA ASP A 257 -31.06 -14.36 -44.61
C ASP A 257 -30.47 -14.33 -43.19
N PRO A 258 -30.61 -13.23 -42.42
CA PRO A 258 -30.36 -13.25 -41.00
C PRO A 258 -31.52 -13.99 -40.33
N GLY A 259 -31.38 -15.30 -40.19
CA GLY A 259 -32.25 -16.10 -39.35
C GLY A 259 -32.31 -15.49 -37.95
N GLN A 260 -33.52 -15.18 -37.50
CA GLN A 260 -33.83 -14.81 -36.12
C GLN A 260 -33.22 -15.87 -35.18
N GLY A 261 -32.06 -15.56 -34.60
CA GLY A 261 -31.52 -16.35 -33.51
C GLY A 261 -32.51 -16.26 -32.35
N GLN A 262 -33.12 -17.39 -32.00
CA GLN A 262 -33.83 -17.54 -30.74
C GLN A 262 -32.83 -17.17 -29.62
N LEU A 263 -33.05 -16.02 -28.99
CA LEU A 263 -32.42 -15.72 -27.70
C LEU A 263 -32.87 -16.83 -26.76
N ASN A 264 -31.94 -17.67 -26.31
CA ASN A 264 -32.23 -18.65 -25.30
C ASN A 264 -32.63 -17.88 -24.03
N ASP A 265 -33.84 -18.09 -23.53
CA ASP A 265 -34.37 -17.51 -22.28
C ASP A 265 -33.59 -17.97 -21.01
N ASP A 266 -32.49 -18.70 -21.19
CA ASP A 266 -31.67 -19.26 -20.10
C ASP A 266 -30.71 -18.24 -19.45
N ASP A 267 -30.61 -17.02 -19.98
CA ASP A 267 -29.72 -15.97 -19.43
C ASP A 267 -30.41 -15.05 -18.39
N TYR A 268 -31.66 -15.34 -18.00
CA TYR A 268 -32.30 -14.61 -16.92
C TYR A 268 -31.78 -15.09 -15.55
N ILE A 269 -30.91 -14.30 -14.93
CA ILE A 269 -30.47 -14.51 -13.56
C ILE A 269 -31.61 -14.05 -12.63
N ASP A 270 -32.39 -15.01 -12.14
CA ASP A 270 -33.41 -14.75 -11.11
C ASP A 270 -32.73 -14.58 -9.74
N GLY A 271 -32.49 -13.33 -9.31
CA GLY A 271 -31.88 -13.00 -8.02
C GLY A 271 -31.20 -11.63 -7.98
N SER A 272 -30.84 -11.17 -6.78
CA SER A 272 -30.02 -9.95 -6.61
C SER A 272 -28.56 -10.26 -6.97
N LEU A 273 -27.95 -9.45 -7.83
CA LEU A 273 -26.52 -9.60 -8.17
C LEU A 273 -25.59 -9.53 -6.95
N SER A 274 -26.02 -8.86 -5.87
CA SER A 274 -25.30 -8.77 -4.61
C SER A 274 -25.23 -10.10 -3.83
N GLU A 275 -26.03 -11.10 -4.19
CA GLU A 275 -26.01 -12.45 -3.60
C GLU A 275 -25.23 -13.45 -4.48
N SER A 276 -24.76 -13.01 -5.64
CA SER A 276 -24.03 -13.86 -6.57
C SER A 276 -22.62 -14.17 -6.07
N ARG A 277 -22.24 -15.45 -6.13
CA ARG A 277 -20.87 -15.91 -5.83
C ARG A 277 -19.85 -15.56 -6.91
N ASP A 278 -20.35 -15.14 -8.07
CA ASP A 278 -19.54 -14.70 -9.22
C ASP A 278 -19.19 -13.21 -9.13
N MET A 279 -19.75 -12.48 -8.16
CA MET A 279 -19.43 -11.09 -7.87
C MET A 279 -18.69 -10.98 -6.53
N VAL A 280 -17.70 -10.10 -6.46
CA VAL A 280 -16.98 -9.75 -5.24
C VAL A 280 -17.44 -8.37 -4.79
N LYS A 281 -17.85 -8.27 -3.53
CA LYS A 281 -18.23 -7.00 -2.89
C LYS A 281 -16.99 -6.21 -2.49
N VAL A 282 -16.95 -4.93 -2.81
CA VAL A 282 -15.89 -4.02 -2.39
C VAL A 282 -16.54 -2.82 -1.73
N TYR A 283 -16.23 -2.59 -0.45
CA TYR A 283 -16.71 -1.44 0.30
C TYR A 283 -15.60 -0.39 0.39
N VAL A 284 -15.91 0.82 -0.02
CA VAL A 284 -14.95 1.93 -0.15
C VAL A 284 -15.49 3.17 0.54
N GLY A 285 -14.62 3.92 1.21
CA GLY A 285 -15.00 5.05 2.05
C GLY A 285 -15.25 4.67 3.52
N GLU A 286 -15.53 5.66 4.35
CA GLU A 286 -15.75 5.50 5.79
C GLU A 286 -17.08 6.14 6.22
N GLY A 287 -17.79 5.47 7.12
CA GLY A 287 -19.04 5.96 7.71
C GLY A 287 -20.13 6.19 6.66
N ASP A 288 -20.70 7.40 6.66
CA ASP A 288 -21.82 7.77 5.77
C ASP A 288 -21.42 7.88 4.29
N GLN A 289 -20.11 7.81 3.97
CA GLN A 289 -19.59 7.80 2.61
C GLN A 289 -19.23 6.39 2.14
N GLU A 290 -19.50 5.34 2.92
CA GLU A 290 -19.21 3.98 2.49
C GLU A 290 -20.12 3.58 1.31
N GLN A 291 -19.50 3.18 0.21
CA GLN A 291 -20.19 2.74 -1.01
C GLN A 291 -19.78 1.32 -1.39
N GLU A 292 -20.77 0.52 -1.80
CA GLU A 292 -20.57 -0.84 -2.31
C GLU A 292 -20.34 -0.83 -3.83
N PHE A 293 -19.30 -1.55 -4.26
CA PHE A 293 -19.01 -1.87 -5.65
C PHE A 293 -19.06 -3.38 -5.85
N LEU A 294 -19.68 -3.83 -6.94
CA LEU A 294 -19.77 -5.23 -7.32
C LEU A 294 -18.83 -5.50 -8.51
N ILE A 295 -17.80 -6.31 -8.31
CA ILE A 295 -16.78 -6.59 -9.31
C ILE A 295 -16.84 -8.07 -9.71
N PRO A 296 -16.85 -8.42 -11.01
CA PRO A 296 -16.81 -9.81 -11.44
C PRO A 296 -15.58 -10.55 -10.89
N ARG A 297 -15.81 -11.66 -10.19
CA ARG A 297 -14.75 -12.46 -9.58
C ARG A 297 -13.75 -12.97 -10.60
N CYS A 298 -14.22 -13.35 -11.78
CA CYS A 298 -13.36 -13.81 -12.88
C CYS A 298 -12.34 -12.76 -13.33
N GLU A 299 -12.64 -11.47 -13.21
CA GLU A 299 -11.71 -10.38 -13.54
C GLU A 299 -10.71 -10.12 -12.41
N LEU A 300 -11.13 -10.24 -11.16
CA LEU A 300 -10.23 -10.16 -10.00
C LEU A 300 -9.25 -11.34 -9.97
N ASP A 301 -9.71 -12.55 -10.30
CA ASP A 301 -8.89 -13.76 -10.35
C ASP A 301 -7.76 -13.68 -11.39
N LYS A 302 -7.84 -12.79 -12.38
CA LYS A 302 -6.74 -12.51 -13.32
C LYS A 302 -5.56 -11.79 -12.65
N ARG A 303 -5.75 -11.23 -11.46
CA ARG A 303 -4.80 -10.38 -10.75
C ARG A 303 -4.35 -11.06 -9.46
N PRO A 304 -3.16 -11.68 -9.42
CA PRO A 304 -2.66 -12.38 -8.24
C PRO A 304 -2.59 -11.48 -6.99
N SER A 305 -2.27 -10.19 -7.15
CA SER A 305 -2.18 -9.24 -6.04
C SER A 305 -3.49 -9.06 -5.28
N LEU A 306 -4.63 -9.26 -5.92
CA LEU A 306 -5.96 -9.13 -5.30
C LEU A 306 -6.58 -10.49 -4.96
N SER A 307 -6.30 -11.51 -5.77
CA SER A 307 -6.92 -12.84 -5.65
C SER A 307 -6.21 -13.79 -4.68
N ASP A 308 -4.92 -13.58 -4.38
CA ASP A 308 -4.16 -14.52 -3.55
C ASP A 308 -4.65 -14.49 -2.08
N PRO A 309 -5.16 -15.62 -1.55
CA PRO A 309 -5.63 -15.71 -0.17
C PRO A 309 -4.51 -15.47 0.86
N LYS A 310 -3.24 -15.61 0.47
CA LYS A 310 -2.08 -15.33 1.35
C LYS A 310 -1.78 -13.86 1.46
N ILE A 311 -2.03 -13.10 0.39
CA ILE A 311 -1.96 -11.64 0.40
C ILE A 311 -3.19 -11.08 1.13
N GLY A 312 -4.31 -11.82 1.06
CA GLY A 312 -5.35 -11.79 2.07
C GLY A 312 -6.41 -10.71 1.88
N CYS A 313 -6.64 -10.27 0.64
CA CYS A 313 -7.64 -9.23 0.39
C CYS A 313 -9.05 -9.79 0.21
N ILE A 314 -9.25 -10.99 -0.33
CA ILE A 314 -10.59 -11.57 -0.50
C ILE A 314 -10.94 -12.46 0.69
N ILE A 315 -11.94 -12.04 1.46
CA ILE A 315 -12.57 -12.81 2.54
C ILE A 315 -13.93 -13.33 2.10
N THR A 316 -14.40 -14.42 2.69
CA THR A 316 -15.78 -14.90 2.49
C THR A 316 -16.61 -14.49 3.70
N THR A 317 -17.68 -13.73 3.48
CA THR A 317 -18.60 -13.29 4.53
C THR A 317 -19.48 -14.44 5.02
N ALA A 318 -20.22 -14.22 6.12
CA ALA A 318 -21.05 -15.26 6.76
C ALA A 318 -22.19 -15.79 5.85
N ASP A 319 -22.66 -14.98 4.91
CA ASP A 319 -23.61 -15.33 3.85
C ASP A 319 -22.96 -16.13 2.70
N GLY A 320 -21.64 -16.30 2.70
CA GLY A 320 -20.88 -17.02 1.67
C GLY A 320 -20.50 -16.16 0.46
N THR A 321 -20.73 -14.85 0.51
CA THR A 321 -20.36 -13.92 -0.56
C THR A 321 -18.87 -13.57 -0.47
N PRO A 322 -18.10 -13.54 -1.57
CA PRO A 322 -16.72 -13.06 -1.51
C PRO A 322 -16.71 -11.52 -1.39
N GLN A 323 -15.86 -11.01 -0.52
CA GLN A 323 -15.67 -9.58 -0.27
C GLN A 323 -14.18 -9.24 -0.32
N LEU A 324 -13.82 -8.20 -1.06
CA LEU A 324 -12.49 -7.60 -1.02
C LEU A 324 -12.42 -6.68 0.22
N SER A 325 -11.74 -7.14 1.25
CA SER A 325 -11.47 -6.41 2.48
C SER A 325 -10.00 -6.00 2.51
N SER A 326 -9.74 -4.72 2.30
CA SER A 326 -8.43 -4.11 2.52
C SER A 326 -8.60 -2.85 3.34
N PRO A 327 -7.81 -2.63 4.42
CA PRO A 327 -7.96 -1.46 5.28
C PRO A 327 -7.85 -0.12 4.53
N CYS A 328 -7.03 -0.06 3.47
CA CYS A 328 -6.84 1.17 2.70
C CYS A 328 -8.07 1.57 1.87
N LEU A 329 -8.99 0.65 1.56
CA LEU A 329 -10.20 0.97 0.80
C LEU A 329 -11.11 1.96 1.52
N ARG A 330 -11.09 1.96 2.86
CA ARG A 330 -11.86 2.92 3.66
C ARG A 330 -11.35 4.36 3.55
N SER A 331 -10.07 4.52 3.21
CA SER A 331 -9.44 5.84 3.08
C SER A 331 -9.65 6.50 1.73
N PHE A 332 -10.15 5.75 0.73
CA PHE A 332 -10.36 6.29 -0.61
C PHE A 332 -11.73 6.93 -0.76
N PRO A 333 -11.82 8.05 -1.49
CA PRO A 333 -13.11 8.57 -1.96
C PRO A 333 -13.78 7.55 -2.90
N PRO A 334 -15.06 7.22 -2.70
CA PRO A 334 -15.78 6.31 -3.60
C PRO A 334 -15.81 6.78 -5.06
N ASP A 335 -15.91 8.10 -5.27
CA ASP A 335 -15.92 8.70 -6.61
C ASP A 335 -14.62 8.42 -7.38
N ASP A 336 -13.48 8.48 -6.71
CA ASP A 336 -12.16 8.17 -7.29
C ASP A 336 -12.04 6.65 -7.54
N PHE A 337 -12.54 5.83 -6.61
CA PHE A 337 -12.50 4.38 -6.74
C PHE A 337 -13.37 3.86 -7.90
N ARG A 338 -14.39 4.61 -8.31
CA ARG A 338 -15.25 4.24 -9.45
C ARG A 338 -14.45 3.89 -10.70
N PHE A 339 -13.38 4.62 -10.98
CA PHE A 339 -12.50 4.36 -12.14
C PHE A 339 -11.75 3.03 -12.00
N VAL A 340 -11.30 2.70 -10.79
CA VAL A 340 -10.65 1.41 -10.51
C VAL A 340 -11.67 0.27 -10.59
N ALA A 341 -12.88 0.46 -10.06
CA ALA A 341 -13.95 -0.52 -10.15
C ALA A 341 -14.36 -0.81 -11.61
N GLU A 342 -14.44 0.23 -12.44
CA GLU A 342 -14.72 0.12 -13.87
C GLU A 342 -13.61 -0.69 -14.58
N PHE A 343 -12.34 -0.37 -14.30
CA PHE A 343 -11.20 -1.13 -14.82
C PHE A 343 -11.23 -2.60 -14.40
N LEU A 344 -11.48 -2.87 -13.12
CA LEU A 344 -11.57 -4.23 -12.61
C LEU A 344 -12.76 -4.99 -13.17
N SER A 345 -13.78 -4.30 -13.70
CA SER A 345 -14.96 -4.93 -14.29
C SER A 345 -14.84 -5.14 -15.81
N THR A 346 -14.18 -4.22 -16.52
CA THR A 346 -14.19 -4.18 -18.00
C THR A 346 -12.80 -4.27 -18.63
N GLY A 347 -11.73 -4.08 -17.86
CA GLY A 347 -10.36 -3.94 -18.34
C GLY A 347 -10.01 -2.53 -18.84
N THR A 348 -10.94 -1.57 -18.77
CA THR A 348 -10.76 -0.16 -19.18
C THR A 348 -11.45 0.77 -18.17
N PHE A 349 -11.12 2.06 -18.15
CA PHE A 349 -11.81 3.03 -17.29
C PHE A 349 -11.92 4.40 -17.92
N GLY A 350 -12.96 5.14 -17.51
CA GLY A 350 -13.15 6.55 -17.86
C GLY A 350 -13.24 6.80 -19.36
N LEU A 351 -12.86 8.01 -19.78
CA LEU A 351 -12.89 8.41 -21.18
C LEU A 351 -11.94 7.54 -22.02
N SER A 352 -12.46 6.87 -23.05
CA SER A 352 -11.68 5.97 -23.92
C SER A 352 -11.18 6.63 -25.20
N VAL A 353 -11.85 7.70 -25.65
CA VAL A 353 -11.51 8.42 -26.88
C VAL A 353 -11.37 9.89 -26.50
N LEU A 354 -10.21 10.47 -26.84
CA LEU A 354 -10.03 11.92 -26.76
C LEU A 354 -10.74 12.55 -27.96
N GLU A 355 -11.81 13.27 -27.69
CA GLU A 355 -12.28 14.27 -28.64
C GLU A 355 -11.29 15.44 -28.64
N ASP A 356 -11.05 16.05 -29.80
CA ASP A 356 -10.07 17.15 -29.99
C ASP A 356 -10.59 18.49 -29.44
N ASP A 357 -11.24 18.47 -28.27
CA ASP A 357 -11.91 19.62 -27.67
C ASP A 357 -11.15 20.24 -26.49
N GLY A 358 -9.98 19.68 -26.12
CA GLY A 358 -9.12 20.14 -25.01
C GLY A 358 -9.72 19.92 -23.62
N LEU A 359 -11.05 20.02 -23.48
CA LEU A 359 -11.79 19.75 -22.26
C LEU A 359 -11.71 18.26 -21.90
N SER A 360 -11.77 17.38 -22.90
CA SER A 360 -11.61 15.93 -22.74
C SER A 360 -10.23 15.57 -22.17
N ASN A 361 -9.18 16.34 -22.50
CA ASN A 361 -7.83 16.09 -21.98
C ASN A 361 -7.75 16.35 -20.48
N GLY A 362 -8.31 17.48 -20.01
CA GLY A 362 -8.32 17.82 -18.58
C GLY A 362 -9.13 16.83 -17.75
N LEU A 363 -10.28 16.36 -18.27
CA LEU A 363 -11.07 15.32 -17.62
C LEU A 363 -10.31 13.98 -17.57
N MET A 364 -9.78 13.52 -18.70
CA MET A 364 -8.99 12.28 -18.74
C MET A 364 -7.80 12.34 -17.79
N PHE A 365 -7.11 13.48 -17.71
CA PHE A 365 -6.02 13.70 -16.78
C PHE A 365 -6.48 13.56 -15.33
N ALA A 366 -7.57 14.22 -14.94
CA ALA A 366 -8.13 14.13 -13.60
C ALA A 366 -8.54 12.68 -13.23
N GLU A 367 -9.19 11.95 -14.14
CA GLU A 367 -9.55 10.54 -13.95
C GLU A 367 -8.32 9.66 -13.71
N CYS A 368 -7.25 9.88 -14.49
CA CYS A 368 -6.00 9.14 -14.37
C CYS A 368 -5.28 9.43 -13.05
N VAL A 369 -5.26 10.70 -12.63
CA VAL A 369 -4.66 11.12 -11.35
C VAL A 369 -5.41 10.50 -10.17
N ALA A 370 -6.74 10.49 -10.21
CA ALA A 370 -7.59 9.86 -9.19
C ALA A 370 -7.33 8.34 -9.12
N ALA A 371 -7.31 7.67 -10.27
CA ALA A 371 -7.08 6.24 -10.36
C ALA A 371 -5.65 5.83 -9.92
N TRP A 372 -4.62 6.65 -10.20
CA TRP A 372 -3.22 6.34 -9.92
C TRP A 372 -2.95 6.02 -8.45
N LYS A 373 -3.44 6.87 -7.54
CA LYS A 373 -3.20 6.70 -6.09
C LYS A 373 -3.79 5.39 -5.58
N ILE A 374 -4.96 5.03 -6.06
CA ILE A 374 -5.65 3.80 -5.66
C ILE A 374 -4.97 2.58 -6.28
N ALA A 375 -4.60 2.67 -7.56
CA ALA A 375 -3.92 1.61 -8.29
C ALA A 375 -2.57 1.25 -7.67
N ASP A 376 -1.77 2.24 -7.23
CA ASP A 376 -0.53 1.99 -6.50
C ASP A 376 -0.78 1.27 -5.18
N ARG A 377 -1.71 1.80 -4.37
CA ARG A 377 -1.98 1.27 -3.03
C ARG A 377 -2.50 -0.17 -3.07
N LEU A 378 -3.22 -0.52 -4.12
CA LEU A 378 -3.71 -1.88 -4.38
C LEU A 378 -2.77 -2.73 -5.24
N VAL A 379 -1.66 -2.15 -5.73
CA VAL A 379 -0.66 -2.80 -6.58
C VAL A 379 -1.32 -3.45 -7.81
N ILE A 380 -2.10 -2.65 -8.55
CA ILE A 380 -2.77 -3.05 -9.79
C ILE A 380 -1.89 -2.63 -10.97
N GLU A 381 -0.89 -3.45 -11.27
CA GLU A 381 0.19 -3.14 -12.23
C GLU A 381 -0.34 -2.81 -13.64
N ASP A 382 -1.32 -3.58 -14.12
CA ASP A 382 -1.93 -3.41 -15.44
C ASP A 382 -2.73 -2.10 -15.55
N LEU A 383 -3.34 -1.65 -14.44
CA LEU A 383 -3.99 -0.34 -14.38
C LEU A 383 -2.95 0.79 -14.39
N LEU A 384 -1.84 0.65 -13.65
CA LEU A 384 -0.77 1.65 -13.65
C LEU A 384 -0.16 1.83 -15.05
N ASP A 385 0.07 0.74 -15.78
CA ASP A 385 0.53 0.80 -17.17
C ASP A 385 -0.50 1.49 -18.08
N LEU A 386 -1.79 1.17 -17.94
CA LEU A 386 -2.85 1.82 -18.71
C LEU A 386 -2.94 3.32 -18.39
N ILE A 387 -2.80 3.71 -17.12
CA ILE A 387 -2.78 5.12 -16.71
C ILE A 387 -1.63 5.86 -17.38
N VAL A 388 -0.42 5.28 -17.43
CA VAL A 388 0.72 5.89 -18.14
C VAL A 388 0.38 6.14 -19.60
N VAL A 389 -0.23 5.17 -20.28
CA VAL A 389 -0.64 5.31 -21.68
C VAL A 389 -1.66 6.44 -21.85
N LYS A 390 -2.68 6.51 -21.00
CA LYS A 390 -3.70 7.58 -21.07
C LYS A 390 -3.12 8.95 -20.76
N ILE A 391 -2.28 9.08 -19.73
CA ILE A 391 -1.59 10.32 -19.37
C ILE A 391 -0.66 10.80 -20.50
N GLN A 392 0.00 9.90 -21.22
CA GLN A 392 0.80 10.27 -22.38
C GLN A 392 -0.06 10.86 -23.52
N GLN A 393 -1.31 10.41 -23.66
CA GLN A 393 -2.24 10.92 -24.67
C GLN A 393 -2.78 12.33 -24.34
N THR A 394 -2.69 12.77 -23.08
CA THR A 394 -3.14 14.12 -22.68
C THR A 394 -2.08 15.21 -22.90
N LEU A 395 -0.91 14.87 -23.45
CA LEU A 395 0.12 15.85 -23.78
C LEU A 395 -0.32 16.81 -24.91
N PRO A 396 0.07 18.10 -24.86
CA PRO A 396 0.88 18.74 -23.83
C PRO A 396 0.06 19.09 -22.58
N TRP A 397 0.68 18.98 -21.41
CA TRP A 397 0.06 19.39 -20.15
C TRP A 397 0.28 20.87 -19.89
N ASP A 398 -0.67 21.49 -19.19
CA ASP A 398 -0.41 22.76 -18.58
C ASP A 398 0.55 22.61 -17.38
N ARG A 399 1.01 23.77 -16.93
CA ARG A 399 1.96 23.89 -15.83
C ARG A 399 1.46 23.26 -14.52
N ASP A 400 0.21 23.56 -14.18
CA ASP A 400 -0.35 23.23 -12.87
C ASP A 400 -0.68 21.73 -12.82
N ASP A 401 -1.11 21.15 -13.94
CA ASP A 401 -1.26 19.70 -14.15
C ASP A 401 0.07 18.97 -14.01
N ALA A 402 1.10 19.39 -14.75
CA ALA A 402 2.43 18.76 -14.69
C ALA A 402 2.99 18.76 -13.25
N TRP A 403 2.82 19.86 -12.53
CA TRP A 403 3.27 19.98 -11.15
C TRP A 403 2.44 19.15 -10.17
N THR A 404 1.12 19.11 -10.34
CA THR A 404 0.22 18.31 -9.50
C THR A 404 0.54 16.83 -9.61
N LEU A 405 0.71 16.32 -10.84
CA LEU A 405 1.10 14.93 -11.06
C LEU A 405 2.51 14.65 -10.53
N ALA A 406 3.43 15.62 -10.62
CA ALA A 406 4.78 15.46 -10.09
C ALA A 406 4.80 15.18 -8.59
N LYS A 407 4.05 15.94 -7.81
CA LYS A 407 3.92 15.70 -6.37
C LYS A 407 3.41 14.30 -6.09
N ILE A 408 2.32 13.90 -6.76
CA ILE A 408 1.69 12.59 -6.54
C ILE A 408 2.67 11.45 -6.86
N VAL A 409 3.37 11.52 -7.99
CA VAL A 409 4.24 10.44 -8.46
C VAL A 409 5.54 10.35 -7.65
N TYR A 410 6.11 11.47 -7.21
CA TYR A 410 7.38 11.50 -6.49
C TYR A 410 7.24 11.46 -4.96
N GLU A 411 6.09 11.82 -4.40
CA GLU A 411 5.80 11.58 -2.97
C GLU A 411 5.49 10.11 -2.67
N THR A 412 5.08 9.36 -3.69
CA THR A 412 4.81 7.93 -3.54
C THR A 412 6.14 7.17 -3.49
N GLU A 413 6.39 6.44 -2.40
CA GLU A 413 7.55 5.54 -2.25
C GLU A 413 7.62 4.61 -3.48
N GLY A 414 8.61 4.87 -4.34
CA GLY A 414 8.65 4.30 -5.67
C GLY A 414 8.61 2.78 -5.65
N SER A 415 7.62 2.20 -6.32
CA SER A 415 7.60 0.76 -6.60
C SER A 415 8.58 0.46 -7.73
N PRO A 416 9.30 -0.68 -7.74
CA PRO A 416 10.22 -1.05 -8.84
C PRO A 416 9.50 -1.41 -10.16
N LEU A 417 8.23 -1.02 -10.30
CA LEU A 417 7.41 -1.26 -11.47
C LEU A 417 7.81 -0.36 -12.64
N LYS A 418 7.73 -0.90 -13.84
CA LYS A 418 8.03 -0.17 -15.08
C LYS A 418 7.13 1.07 -15.28
N ALA A 419 5.87 1.00 -14.84
CA ALA A 419 4.94 2.11 -14.87
C ALA A 419 5.47 3.35 -14.14
N TYR A 420 6.12 3.16 -12.98
CA TYR A 420 6.71 4.26 -12.20
C TYR A 420 7.85 4.95 -12.94
N ALA A 421 8.78 4.18 -13.49
CA ALA A 421 9.89 4.73 -14.25
C ALA A 421 9.38 5.51 -15.48
N SER A 422 8.35 4.99 -16.14
CA SER A 422 7.72 5.63 -17.30
C SER A 422 7.01 6.93 -16.90
N MET A 423 6.20 6.89 -15.84
CA MET A 423 5.47 8.05 -15.33
C MET A 423 6.42 9.15 -14.84
N LYS A 424 7.45 8.79 -14.05
CA LYS A 424 8.50 9.73 -13.61
C LYS A 424 9.20 10.38 -14.80
N GLY A 425 9.50 9.60 -15.84
CA GLY A 425 10.08 10.10 -17.08
C GLY A 425 9.22 11.15 -17.77
N LEU A 426 7.91 10.91 -17.90
CA LEU A 426 6.94 11.84 -18.51
C LEU A 426 6.76 13.11 -17.65
N VAL A 427 6.61 12.93 -16.33
CA VAL A 427 6.47 14.01 -15.35
C VAL A 427 7.69 14.93 -15.35
N ALA A 428 8.89 14.37 -15.26
CA ALA A 428 10.12 15.16 -15.25
C ALA A 428 10.28 15.96 -16.56
N GLU A 429 9.83 15.40 -17.68
CA GLU A 429 9.80 16.09 -18.97
C GLU A 429 8.80 17.26 -18.97
N GLY A 430 7.56 17.02 -18.56
CA GLY A 430 6.53 18.06 -18.47
C GLY A 430 6.89 19.19 -17.50
N VAL A 431 7.52 18.88 -16.36
CA VAL A 431 8.02 19.90 -15.42
C VAL A 431 9.21 20.65 -16.01
N ALA A 432 10.12 19.97 -16.72
CA ALA A 432 11.25 20.63 -17.40
C ALA A 432 10.79 21.59 -18.50
N ASP A 433 9.72 21.25 -19.24
CA ASP A 433 9.11 22.14 -20.24
C ASP A 433 8.55 23.43 -19.62
N ASN A 434 8.02 23.33 -18.40
CA ASN A 434 7.37 24.42 -17.71
C ASN A 434 8.23 25.08 -16.63
N LEU A 435 9.49 24.68 -16.44
CA LEU A 435 10.30 25.08 -15.26
C LEU A 435 10.44 26.60 -15.12
N LEU A 436 10.75 27.30 -16.22
CA LEU A 436 10.94 28.75 -16.18
C LEU A 436 9.63 29.47 -15.85
N ASP A 437 8.51 29.01 -16.41
CA ASP A 437 7.20 29.59 -16.13
C ASP A 437 6.77 29.33 -14.68
N LEU A 438 6.98 28.11 -14.16
CA LEU A 438 6.80 27.75 -12.75
C LEU A 438 7.61 28.66 -11.82
N ALA A 439 8.91 28.83 -12.11
CA ALA A 439 9.79 29.64 -11.30
C ALA A 439 9.42 31.13 -11.31
N VAL A 440 9.00 31.67 -12.46
CA VAL A 440 8.61 33.09 -12.58
C VAL A 440 7.26 33.37 -11.92
N THR A 441 6.30 32.46 -12.07
CA THR A 441 4.92 32.69 -11.61
C THR A 441 4.69 32.31 -10.15
N GLN A 442 5.29 31.21 -9.69
CA GLN A 442 5.11 30.72 -8.31
C GLN A 442 6.27 31.09 -7.39
N GLY A 443 7.46 31.39 -7.94
CA GLY A 443 8.62 31.80 -7.14
C GLY A 443 9.00 30.79 -6.06
N GLU A 444 9.08 31.24 -4.82
CA GLU A 444 9.45 30.41 -3.66
C GLU A 444 8.46 29.25 -3.42
N TYR A 445 7.17 29.43 -3.73
CA TYR A 445 6.14 28.39 -3.54
C TYR A 445 6.34 27.15 -4.43
N PHE A 446 7.10 27.28 -5.51
CA PHE A 446 7.50 26.16 -6.36
C PHE A 446 8.89 25.62 -5.97
N VAL A 447 9.83 26.51 -5.65
CA VAL A 447 11.21 26.13 -5.36
C VAL A 447 11.33 25.33 -4.06
N GLU A 448 10.56 25.67 -3.02
CA GLU A 448 10.60 24.93 -1.75
C GLU A 448 10.13 23.47 -1.90
N PRO A 449 8.93 23.17 -2.44
CA PRO A 449 8.54 21.77 -2.59
C PRO A 449 9.41 21.01 -3.61
N LEU A 450 9.99 21.67 -4.60
CA LEU A 450 10.96 21.02 -5.50
C LEU A 450 12.22 20.57 -4.75
N ARG A 451 12.64 21.31 -3.70
CA ARG A 451 13.77 20.89 -2.84
C ARG A 451 13.39 19.74 -1.91
N GLU A 452 12.13 19.64 -1.52
CA GLU A 452 11.61 18.52 -0.73
C GLU A 452 11.52 17.22 -1.55
N LEU A 453 11.56 17.32 -2.88
CA LEU A 453 11.56 16.20 -3.82
C LEU A 453 12.90 16.11 -4.58
N PRO A 454 14.00 15.69 -3.92
CA PRO A 454 15.34 15.70 -4.52
C PRO A 454 15.46 14.79 -5.75
N GLU A 455 14.70 13.70 -5.79
CA GLU A 455 14.65 12.81 -6.96
C GLU A 455 14.03 13.51 -8.19
N LEU A 456 12.90 14.19 -8.01
CA LEU A 456 12.26 15.00 -9.06
C LEU A 456 13.20 16.10 -9.53
N GLN A 457 13.83 16.81 -8.58
CA GLN A 457 14.79 17.86 -8.88
C GLN A 457 15.93 17.35 -9.77
N ARG A 458 16.55 16.21 -9.40
CA ARG A 458 17.61 15.57 -10.19
C ARG A 458 17.13 15.25 -11.61
N ASP A 459 15.95 14.63 -11.73
CA ASP A 459 15.43 14.17 -13.01
C ASP A 459 15.06 15.35 -13.93
N VAL A 460 14.47 16.42 -13.39
CA VAL A 460 14.17 17.66 -14.12
C VAL A 460 15.45 18.32 -14.63
N TYR A 461 16.48 18.46 -13.78
CA TYR A 461 17.76 19.04 -14.23
C TYR A 461 18.45 18.17 -15.28
N LYS A 462 18.37 16.85 -15.16
CA LYS A 462 18.87 15.94 -16.18
C LYS A 462 18.21 16.20 -17.53
N ARG A 463 16.88 16.35 -17.59
CA ARG A 463 16.16 16.68 -18.84
C ARG A 463 16.57 18.02 -19.42
N LEU A 464 16.79 19.03 -18.58
CA LEU A 464 17.24 20.35 -19.03
C LEU A 464 18.65 20.30 -19.61
N MET A 465 19.57 19.54 -19.00
CA MET A 465 20.92 19.33 -19.54
C MET A 465 20.87 18.60 -20.89
N GLU A 466 20.13 17.49 -20.99
CA GLU A 466 19.94 16.74 -22.25
C GLU A 466 19.47 17.66 -23.40
N ARG A 467 18.54 18.57 -23.10
CA ARG A 467 18.03 19.56 -24.08
C ARG A 467 19.06 20.64 -24.43
N ALA A 468 19.83 21.11 -23.47
CA ALA A 468 20.89 22.09 -23.72
C ALA A 468 21.99 21.49 -24.61
N GLU A 469 22.37 20.24 -24.37
CA GLU A 469 23.33 19.51 -25.20
C GLU A 469 22.79 19.27 -26.62
N ALA A 470 21.53 18.87 -26.75
CA ALA A 470 20.88 18.72 -28.06
C ALA A 470 20.92 20.02 -28.88
N LYS A 471 20.65 21.17 -28.26
CA LYS A 471 20.72 22.50 -28.90
C LYS A 471 22.13 22.94 -29.28
N LEU A 472 23.17 22.45 -28.60
CA LEU A 472 24.56 22.72 -28.95
C LEU A 472 25.07 21.85 -30.10
N ALA A 473 24.43 20.70 -30.32
CA ALA A 473 24.75 19.79 -31.42
C ALA A 473 24.13 20.22 -32.77
N GLU A 474 23.12 21.09 -32.73
CA GLU A 474 22.51 21.76 -33.88
C GLU A 474 23.32 22.98 -34.33
#